data_AF-A0A507FM85-F1
#
_entry.id   AF-A0A507FM85-F1
#
_cell.length_a   1.000
_cell.length_b   1.000
_cell.length_c   1.000
_cell.angle_alpha   90.00
_cell.angle_beta   90.00
_cell.angle_gamma   90.00
#
_symmetry.space_group_name_H-M   'P 1'
#
loop_
_entity.id
_entity.type
_entity.pdbx_description
1 polymer ?
#
loop_
_entity_poly.entity_id
_entity_poly.type
_entity_poly.pdbx_seq_one_letter_code
_entity_poly.pdbx_strand_id
1 'polypeptide(L)'
;MSLSLSMTDTAPASTELTYTYKLHISPHCEDAQTVVAFPGQNPVSFHFEPVERDLRMGSVLKIGRKSEKKTPMAPIVLDTSHEDAAIAEEGVDVLHKMYIDWKRAQAVASSITTPVEPHIDFIAFQSKVVSRMHAELWVSDDGKVMFKDVGSSSGTWVNRRRMSPAGKESRAYEIENGDVIQLGITYQGKQEDIFKSVVMKIFVTVQPNNPSSPDPFRSHL
;
A
#
# COMPACT_ATOMS: atom_id res chain seq x y z
N MET A 1 43.44 -7.74 50.98
CA MET A 1 43.77 -8.33 49.68
C MET A 1 42.53 -9.06 49.19
N SER A 2 41.73 -8.43 48.31
CA SER A 2 41.61 -8.78 46.86
C SER A 2 41.08 -10.21 46.64
N LEU A 3 40.03 -10.52 45.86
CA LEU A 3 39.27 -9.85 44.79
C LEU A 3 37.85 -10.44 44.71
N SER A 4 36.88 -9.63 44.32
CA SER A 4 35.54 -10.00 43.87
C SER A 4 35.57 -10.56 42.44
N LEU A 5 34.92 -11.69 42.18
CA LEU A 5 34.64 -12.18 40.83
C LEU A 5 33.11 -12.24 40.63
N SER A 6 32.51 -11.11 40.23
CA SER A 6 31.14 -11.10 39.73
C SER A 6 31.15 -11.60 38.29
N MET A 7 30.61 -12.79 38.05
CA MET A 7 30.31 -13.24 36.71
C MET A 7 29.20 -12.37 36.13
N THR A 8 29.57 -11.49 35.20
CA THR A 8 28.64 -10.86 34.29
C THR A 8 28.06 -11.93 33.39
N ASP A 9 26.82 -12.33 33.66
CA ASP A 9 25.99 -13.08 32.71
C ASP A 9 25.68 -12.13 31.55
N THR A 10 26.58 -12.12 30.55
CA THR A 10 26.30 -11.50 29.26
C THR A 10 25.33 -12.43 28.55
N ALA A 11 24.03 -12.13 28.69
CA ALA A 11 23.01 -12.70 27.83
C ALA A 11 23.48 -12.54 26.37
N PRO A 12 23.51 -13.62 25.57
CA PRO A 12 23.84 -13.48 24.16
C PRO A 12 22.79 -12.56 23.53
N ALA A 13 23.25 -11.52 22.85
CA ALA A 13 22.41 -10.66 22.02
C ALA A 13 21.56 -11.57 21.13
N SER A 14 20.26 -11.65 21.42
CA SER A 14 19.29 -12.33 20.58
C SER A 14 19.45 -11.72 19.19
N THR A 15 20.08 -12.47 18.30
CA THR A 15 20.24 -12.07 16.91
C THR A 15 18.83 -12.06 16.36
N GLU A 16 18.17 -10.91 16.35
CA GLU A 16 16.84 -10.76 15.79
C GLU A 16 16.95 -11.18 14.32
N LEU A 17 16.46 -12.38 14.02
CA LEU A 17 16.25 -12.82 12.65
C LEU A 17 15.25 -11.85 12.05
N THR A 18 15.74 -10.84 11.34
CA THR A 18 14.88 -9.90 10.63
C THR A 18 14.42 -10.60 9.37
N TYR A 19 13.11 -10.64 9.13
CA TYR A 19 12.54 -11.21 7.92
C TYR A 19 12.14 -10.09 6.96
N THR A 20 12.38 -10.29 5.67
CA THR A 20 11.83 -9.44 4.61
C THR A 20 10.77 -10.22 3.86
N TYR A 21 9.57 -9.66 3.77
CA TYR A 21 8.44 -10.26 3.04
C TYR A 21 8.42 -9.64 1.65
N LYS A 22 8.77 -10.43 0.63
CA LYS A 22 8.62 -10.01 -0.76
C LYS A 22 7.20 -10.29 -1.21
N LEU A 23 6.46 -9.24 -1.49
CA LEU A 23 5.13 -9.26 -2.05
C LEU A 23 5.21 -9.13 -3.56
N HIS A 24 4.64 -10.09 -4.28
CA HIS A 24 4.44 -10.00 -5.72
C HIS A 24 2.93 -9.92 -5.99
N ILE A 25 2.48 -8.77 -6.50
CA ILE A 25 1.07 -8.46 -6.75
C ILE A 25 0.87 -8.46 -8.26
N SER A 26 0.14 -9.45 -8.76
CA SER A 26 -0.09 -9.63 -10.19
C SER A 26 -1.53 -9.33 -10.57
N PRO A 27 -1.80 -8.78 -11.77
CA PRO A 27 -3.16 -8.68 -12.28
C PRO A 27 -3.76 -10.08 -12.36
N HIS A 28 -5.01 -10.21 -11.93
CA HIS A 28 -5.72 -11.48 -11.96
C HIS A 28 -7.07 -11.30 -12.64
N CYS A 29 -7.41 -12.22 -13.55
CA CYS A 29 -8.70 -12.30 -14.19
C CYS A 29 -9.19 -13.74 -14.00
N GLU A 30 -10.20 -13.95 -13.14
CA GLU A 30 -10.67 -15.29 -12.81
C GLU A 30 -11.51 -15.91 -13.94
N ASP A 31 -12.16 -15.07 -14.76
CA ASP A 31 -12.90 -15.51 -15.93
C ASP A 31 -12.52 -14.64 -17.13
N ALA A 32 -12.21 -15.29 -18.25
CA ALA A 32 -12.49 -14.72 -19.54
C ALA A 32 -14.02 -14.53 -19.64
N GLN A 33 -14.55 -13.48 -18.99
CA GLN A 33 -15.73 -12.82 -19.52
C GLN A 33 -15.31 -12.38 -20.90
N THR A 34 -15.61 -13.25 -21.84
CA THR A 34 -15.84 -12.93 -23.24
C THR A 34 -16.89 -11.84 -23.19
N VAL A 35 -16.45 -10.60 -22.98
CA VAL A 35 -17.20 -9.44 -23.41
C VAL A 35 -17.31 -9.71 -24.88
N VAL A 36 -18.49 -10.14 -25.31
CA VAL A 36 -18.83 -10.32 -26.71
C VAL A 36 -18.41 -9.00 -27.35
N ALA A 37 -17.28 -9.02 -28.05
CA ALA A 37 -16.72 -7.83 -28.63
C ALA A 37 -17.72 -7.42 -29.71
N PHE A 38 -18.62 -6.49 -29.38
CA PHE A 38 -19.39 -5.82 -30.40
C PHE A 38 -18.37 -5.19 -31.37
N PRO A 39 -18.50 -5.41 -32.68
CA PRO A 39 -17.53 -4.89 -33.63
C PRO A 39 -17.45 -3.37 -33.46
N GLY A 40 -16.28 -2.88 -33.01
CA GLY A 40 -16.04 -1.46 -32.73
C GLY A 40 -15.70 -1.11 -31.28
N GLN A 41 -15.91 -2.00 -30.30
CA GLN A 41 -15.44 -1.76 -28.93
C GLN A 41 -14.06 -2.39 -28.71
N ASN A 42 -13.04 -1.56 -28.50
CA ASN A 42 -11.76 -2.04 -27.97
C ASN A 42 -12.05 -2.74 -26.64
N PRO A 43 -11.63 -4.01 -26.43
CA PRO A 43 -11.70 -4.60 -25.13
C PRO A 43 -10.84 -3.72 -24.23
N VAL A 44 -11.49 -3.01 -23.31
CA VAL A 44 -10.80 -2.19 -22.31
C VAL A 44 -10.13 -3.19 -21.37
N SER A 45 -8.95 -3.66 -21.79
CA SER A 45 -8.09 -4.57 -21.06
C SER A 45 -7.48 -3.74 -19.95
N PHE A 46 -8.12 -3.77 -18.79
CA PHE A 46 -7.51 -3.20 -17.60
C PHE A 46 -6.34 -4.12 -17.23
N HIS A 47 -5.13 -3.69 -17.60
CA HIS A 47 -3.87 -4.35 -17.30
C HIS A 47 -3.06 -3.39 -16.42
N PHE A 48 -2.61 -3.85 -15.26
CA PHE A 48 -1.56 -3.17 -14.50
C PHE A 48 -0.35 -4.09 -14.47
N GLU A 49 0.84 -3.52 -14.56
CA GLU A 49 2.07 -4.30 -14.48
C GLU A 49 2.19 -4.95 -13.10
N PRO A 50 2.63 -6.22 -13.01
CA PRO A 50 2.93 -6.84 -11.73
C PRO A 50 3.84 -5.96 -10.88
N VAL A 51 3.51 -5.85 -9.59
CA VAL A 51 4.22 -4.99 -8.64
C VAL A 51 4.93 -5.86 -7.61
N GLU A 52 6.24 -5.70 -7.50
CA GLU A 52 7.04 -6.27 -6.41
C GLU A 52 7.28 -5.23 -5.32
N ARG A 53 7.06 -5.60 -4.05
CA ARG A 53 7.34 -4.75 -2.88
C ARG A 53 7.93 -5.57 -1.74
N ASP A 54 8.91 -4.98 -1.06
CA ASP A 54 9.44 -5.53 0.18
C ASP A 54 8.68 -4.93 1.36
N LEU A 55 8.16 -5.80 2.22
CA LEU A 55 7.46 -5.44 3.43
C LEU A 55 8.25 -5.94 4.63
N ARG A 56 8.61 -5.00 5.52
CA ARG A 56 9.29 -5.31 6.78
C ARG A 56 8.29 -5.26 7.93
N MET A 57 8.61 -5.95 9.02
CA MET A 57 7.84 -5.79 10.26
C MET A 57 7.84 -4.32 10.69
N GLY A 58 6.69 -3.84 11.17
CA GLY A 58 6.48 -2.41 11.50
C GLY A 58 6.28 -1.48 10.30
N SER A 59 6.33 -1.99 9.06
CA SER A 59 6.02 -1.21 7.85
C SER A 59 4.56 -1.40 7.43
N VAL A 60 3.99 -0.39 6.77
CA VAL A 60 2.63 -0.45 6.24
C VAL A 60 2.64 -0.08 4.76
N LEU A 61 2.12 -0.99 3.93
CA LEU A 61 1.87 -0.76 2.51
C LEU A 61 0.41 -0.29 2.34
N LYS A 62 0.25 0.96 1.93
CA LYS A 62 -1.05 1.56 1.65
C LYS A 62 -1.43 1.34 0.19
N ILE A 63 -2.69 1.04 -0.06
CA ILE A 63 -3.24 0.78 -1.39
C ILE A 63 -4.37 1.75 -1.67
N GLY A 64 -4.32 2.39 -2.83
CA GLY A 64 -5.34 3.37 -3.20
C GLY A 64 -5.31 3.80 -4.65
N ARG A 65 -6.05 4.87 -4.95
CA ARG A 65 -6.19 5.43 -6.30
C ARG A 65 -5.19 6.55 -6.55
N LYS A 66 -4.54 6.54 -7.71
CA LYS A 66 -3.72 7.66 -8.20
C LYS A 66 -4.61 8.85 -8.53
N SER A 67 -4.33 10.01 -7.97
CA SER A 67 -5.01 11.24 -8.39
C SER A 67 -4.58 11.61 -9.82
N GLU A 68 -5.56 11.89 -10.68
CA GLU A 68 -5.29 12.47 -11.99
C GLU A 68 -4.76 13.89 -11.76
N LYS A 69 -3.53 14.17 -12.18
CA LYS A 69 -3.12 15.56 -12.36
C LYS A 69 -4.01 16.11 -13.46
N LYS A 70 -4.92 17.04 -13.16
CA LYS A 70 -5.54 17.85 -14.21
C LYS A 70 -4.40 18.52 -14.97
N THR A 71 -4.14 18.10 -16.21
CA THR A 71 -3.55 19.02 -17.18
C THR A 71 -4.50 20.21 -17.21
N PRO A 72 -4.04 21.47 -17.02
CA PRO A 72 -4.93 22.59 -17.19
C PRO A 72 -5.46 22.52 -18.63
N MET A 73 -6.75 22.21 -18.78
CA MET A 73 -7.44 22.44 -20.03
C MET A 73 -7.25 23.93 -20.33
N ALA A 74 -6.69 24.23 -21.50
CA ALA A 74 -6.62 25.60 -21.99
C ALA A 74 -8.02 26.24 -21.87
N PRO A 75 -8.14 27.48 -21.36
CA PRO A 75 -9.44 28.06 -21.11
C PRO A 75 -10.19 28.25 -22.42
N ILE A 76 -11.34 27.57 -22.56
CA ILE A 76 -12.36 27.99 -23.52
C ILE A 76 -12.98 29.25 -22.91
N VAL A 77 -12.71 30.39 -23.54
CA VAL A 77 -13.32 31.67 -23.20
C VAL A 77 -14.81 31.54 -23.47
N LEU A 78 -15.64 31.55 -22.42
CA LEU A 78 -17.02 31.99 -22.54
C LEU A 78 -17.46 32.64 -21.22
N ASP A 79 -17.76 33.92 -21.35
CA ASP A 79 -18.34 34.85 -20.38
C ASP A 79 -19.75 34.41 -19.95
N THR A 80 -20.03 34.27 -18.64
CA THR A 80 -21.09 35.01 -17.92
C THR A 80 -21.27 34.57 -16.45
N SER A 81 -21.44 35.61 -15.64
CA SER A 81 -21.88 35.81 -14.24
C SER A 81 -22.65 34.73 -13.42
N HIS A 82 -22.24 34.69 -12.14
CA HIS A 82 -22.97 34.53 -10.86
C HIS A 82 -23.37 33.14 -10.29
N GLU A 83 -22.83 32.92 -9.07
CA GLU A 83 -23.36 32.28 -7.84
C GLU A 83 -23.77 30.78 -7.85
N ASP A 84 -22.91 29.90 -7.31
CA ASP A 84 -23.03 29.41 -5.91
C ASP A 84 -22.02 28.30 -5.53
N ALA A 85 -21.45 28.48 -4.32
CA ALA A 85 -20.87 27.50 -3.40
C ALA A 85 -19.82 26.46 -3.90
N ALA A 86 -18.56 26.89 -3.96
CA ALA A 86 -17.41 25.99 -3.91
C ALA A 86 -17.11 25.56 -2.46
N ILE A 87 -17.28 24.28 -2.15
CA ILE A 87 -16.58 23.62 -1.04
C ILE A 87 -15.75 22.48 -1.65
N ALA A 88 -14.52 22.79 -2.08
CA ALA A 88 -13.55 21.78 -2.45
C ALA A 88 -12.13 22.38 -2.43
N GLU A 89 -11.15 21.53 -2.11
CA GLU A 89 -9.74 21.57 -2.54
C GLU A 89 -8.62 21.81 -1.49
N GLU A 90 -8.85 22.21 -0.24
CA GLU A 90 -7.70 22.50 0.66
C GLU A 90 -7.11 21.31 1.46
N GLY A 91 -7.82 20.20 1.62
CA GLY A 91 -7.43 19.19 2.64
C GLY A 91 -6.28 18.23 2.28
N VAL A 92 -6.02 17.98 1.00
CA VAL A 92 -5.11 16.88 0.57
C VAL A 92 -3.68 17.36 0.34
N ASP A 93 -3.52 18.62 -0.08
CA ASP A 93 -2.19 19.23 -0.28
C ASP A 93 -1.52 19.55 1.07
N VAL A 94 -2.33 19.84 2.11
CA VAL A 94 -1.84 20.12 3.46
C VAL A 94 -1.17 18.91 4.10
N LEU A 95 -1.68 17.68 3.89
CA LEU A 95 -1.10 16.47 4.51
C LEU A 95 0.17 15.98 3.79
N HIS A 96 0.23 16.09 2.46
CA HIS A 96 1.45 15.78 1.71
C HIS A 96 2.53 16.83 2.01
N LYS A 97 2.15 18.11 2.09
CA LYS A 97 3.05 19.18 2.50
C LYS A 97 3.47 19.05 3.96
N MET A 98 2.59 18.66 4.89
CA MET A 98 2.93 18.36 6.29
C MET A 98 3.91 17.19 6.39
N TYR A 99 3.74 16.13 5.59
CA TYR A 99 4.67 15.00 5.57
C TYR A 99 6.06 15.39 5.03
N ILE A 100 6.11 16.21 3.99
CA ILE A 100 7.37 16.73 3.42
C ILE A 100 8.05 17.73 4.37
N ASP A 101 7.28 18.62 5.00
CA ASP A 101 7.79 19.62 5.95
C ASP A 101 8.24 18.97 7.27
N TRP A 102 7.55 17.92 7.73
CA TRP A 102 7.99 17.06 8.85
C TRP A 102 9.29 16.32 8.53
N LYS A 103 9.41 15.72 7.34
CA LYS A 103 10.68 15.10 6.87
C LYS A 103 11.85 16.09 6.87
N ARG A 104 11.62 17.35 6.49
CA ARG A 104 12.64 18.40 6.50
C ARG A 104 13.01 18.83 7.93
N ALA A 105 12.05 18.91 8.84
CA ALA A 105 12.28 19.27 10.24
C ALA A 105 13.05 18.17 11.02
N GLN A 106 12.81 16.88 10.73
CA GLN A 106 13.52 15.77 11.37
C GLN A 106 14.97 15.59 10.92
N ALA A 107 15.29 15.94 9.67
CA ALA A 107 16.67 15.94 9.18
C ALA A 107 17.58 16.93 9.94
N VAL A 108 17.00 17.90 10.66
CA VAL A 108 17.73 18.87 11.51
C VAL A 108 17.87 18.36 12.95
N ALA A 109 17.08 17.36 13.37
CA ALA A 109 17.00 16.88 14.75
C ALA A 109 17.79 15.58 15.04
N SER A 110 18.38 14.95 14.03
CA SER A 110 19.09 13.67 14.18
C SER A 110 20.49 13.86 14.78
N SER A 111 20.54 14.05 16.09
CA SER A 111 21.68 13.66 16.92
C SER A 111 21.14 12.86 18.11
N ILE A 112 21.43 11.55 18.09
CA ILE A 112 21.30 10.56 19.18
C ILE A 112 19.98 9.74 19.23
N THR A 113 20.14 8.45 18.88
CA THR A 113 19.29 7.25 19.15
C THR A 113 17.82 7.28 18.72
N THR A 114 17.52 6.75 17.52
CA THR A 114 16.17 6.72 16.93
C THR A 114 15.41 5.41 17.24
N PRO A 115 14.16 5.47 17.74
CA PRO A 115 13.18 4.39 17.55
C PRO A 115 13.02 4.13 16.04
N VAL A 116 12.93 2.87 15.63
CA VAL A 116 12.75 2.51 14.21
C VAL A 116 11.42 3.11 13.72
N GLU A 117 11.48 4.19 12.93
CA GLU A 117 10.27 4.80 12.39
C GLU A 117 9.52 3.84 11.46
N PRO A 118 8.18 3.76 11.55
CA PRO A 118 7.40 2.87 10.69
C PRO A 118 7.52 3.32 9.23
N HIS A 119 8.02 2.43 8.38
CA HIS A 119 8.17 2.70 6.96
C HIS A 119 6.82 2.56 6.24
N ILE A 120 6.30 3.66 5.68
CA ILE A 120 5.05 3.68 4.92
C ILE A 120 5.36 3.66 3.43
N ASP A 121 4.82 2.68 2.71
CA ASP A 121 4.91 2.57 1.24
C ASP A 121 3.51 2.66 0.60
N PHE A 122 3.43 2.91 -0.71
CA PHE A 122 2.16 3.12 -1.43
C PHE A 122 2.10 2.42 -2.79
N ILE A 123 0.95 1.80 -3.08
CA ILE A 123 0.55 1.33 -4.42
C ILE A 123 -0.69 2.11 -4.87
N ALA A 124 -0.58 2.73 -6.05
CA ALA A 124 -1.61 3.58 -6.64
C ALA A 124 -2.17 2.97 -7.93
N PHE A 125 -3.48 2.75 -7.98
CA PHE A 125 -4.20 2.31 -9.18
C PHE A 125 -4.87 3.48 -9.90
N GLN A 126 -4.84 3.49 -11.23
CA GLN A 126 -5.59 4.44 -12.04
C GLN A 126 -7.01 3.91 -12.30
N SER A 127 -7.85 3.84 -11.26
CA SER A 127 -9.20 3.27 -11.37
C SER A 127 -10.20 4.00 -10.48
N LYS A 128 -11.32 4.46 -11.05
CA LYS A 128 -12.34 5.23 -10.32
C LYS A 128 -13.04 4.42 -9.23
N VAL A 129 -13.10 3.08 -9.38
CA VAL A 129 -13.72 2.18 -8.39
C VAL A 129 -12.85 1.93 -7.16
N VAL A 130 -11.56 2.29 -7.24
CA VAL A 130 -10.62 2.28 -6.12
C VAL A 130 -10.69 3.62 -5.38
N SER A 131 -10.63 3.56 -4.06
CA SER A 131 -10.66 4.75 -3.19
C SER A 131 -9.25 5.33 -3.08
N ARG A 132 -9.12 6.64 -2.79
CA ARG A 132 -7.80 7.27 -2.59
C ARG A 132 -7.00 6.59 -1.49
N MET A 133 -7.67 6.23 -0.40
CA MET A 133 -7.21 5.30 0.62
C MET A 133 -8.22 4.16 0.62
N HIS A 134 -7.82 2.97 0.18
CA HIS A 134 -8.75 1.86 -0.03
C HIS A 134 -8.45 0.72 0.92
N ALA A 135 -7.17 0.33 1.03
CA ALA A 135 -6.76 -0.73 1.92
C ALA A 135 -5.34 -0.52 2.43
N GLU A 136 -4.98 -1.26 3.47
CA GLU A 136 -3.64 -1.31 4.05
C GLU A 136 -3.20 -2.77 4.20
N LEU A 137 -1.92 -3.02 4.00
CA LEU A 137 -1.29 -4.33 4.11
C LEU A 137 -0.01 -4.19 4.96
N TRP A 138 0.16 -5.03 5.97
CA TRP A 138 1.31 -4.98 6.88
C TRP A 138 1.66 -6.38 7.39
N VAL A 139 2.81 -6.53 8.06
CA VAL A 139 3.16 -7.76 8.78
C VAL A 139 2.88 -7.53 10.26
N SER A 140 2.03 -8.35 10.88
CA SER A 140 1.76 -8.31 12.32
C SER A 140 2.90 -8.91 13.13
N ASP A 141 2.92 -8.67 14.44
CA ASP A 141 3.99 -9.11 15.35
C ASP A 141 4.19 -10.63 15.41
N ASP A 142 3.17 -11.40 15.01
CA ASP A 142 3.22 -12.86 14.85
C ASP A 142 3.77 -13.33 13.50
N GLY A 143 4.26 -12.39 12.67
CA GLY A 143 4.87 -12.67 11.36
C GLY A 143 3.87 -12.95 10.24
N LYS A 144 2.58 -12.67 10.46
CA LYS A 144 1.54 -12.89 9.46
C LYS A 144 1.31 -11.65 8.60
N VAL A 145 1.02 -11.87 7.32
CA VAL A 145 0.63 -10.77 6.42
C VAL A 145 -0.84 -10.46 6.65
N MET A 146 -1.12 -9.24 7.07
CA MET A 146 -2.46 -8.76 7.39
C MET A 146 -2.91 -7.74 6.34
N PHE A 147 -4.20 -7.78 6.02
CA PHE A 147 -4.84 -6.88 5.07
C PHE A 147 -6.15 -6.34 5.62
N LYS A 148 -6.40 -5.04 5.44
CA LYS A 148 -7.58 -4.35 5.95
C LYS A 148 -8.14 -3.37 4.93
N ASP A 149 -9.45 -3.40 4.73
CA ASP A 149 -10.19 -2.35 4.04
C ASP A 149 -10.38 -1.16 5.01
N VAL A 150 -9.98 0.04 4.58
CA VAL A 150 -10.04 1.29 5.37
C VAL A 150 -11.26 2.15 5.03
N GLY A 151 -12.41 1.52 4.79
CA GLY A 151 -13.67 2.22 4.56
C GLY A 151 -13.90 2.55 3.09
N SER A 152 -13.47 1.67 2.20
CA SER A 152 -13.63 1.83 0.77
C SER A 152 -15.10 1.99 0.36
N SER A 153 -15.37 2.94 -0.55
CA SER A 153 -16.74 3.26 -0.97
C SER A 153 -17.38 2.11 -1.75
N SER A 154 -16.60 1.46 -2.61
CA SER A 154 -17.06 0.36 -3.45
C SER A 154 -16.91 -1.02 -2.79
N GLY A 155 -16.23 -1.12 -1.64
CA GLY A 155 -15.95 -2.37 -0.92
C GLY A 155 -14.69 -3.10 -1.42
N THR A 156 -14.25 -4.07 -0.60
CA THR A 156 -13.15 -5.00 -0.88
C THR A 156 -13.57 -6.45 -0.65
N TRP A 157 -13.00 -7.35 -1.46
CA TRP A 157 -13.21 -8.80 -1.37
C TRP A 157 -11.87 -9.53 -1.32
N VAL A 158 -11.81 -10.59 -0.51
CA VAL A 158 -10.71 -11.56 -0.47
C VAL A 158 -11.31 -12.92 -0.79
N ASN A 159 -10.78 -13.62 -1.79
CA ASN A 159 -11.27 -14.93 -2.26
C ASN A 159 -12.79 -14.95 -2.47
N ARG A 160 -13.31 -13.95 -3.19
CA ARG A 160 -14.75 -13.68 -3.45
C ARG A 160 -15.61 -13.41 -2.20
N ARG A 161 -15.04 -13.40 -1.00
CA ARG A 161 -15.74 -13.03 0.23
C ARG A 161 -15.55 -11.55 0.52
N ARG A 162 -16.66 -10.85 0.73
CA ARG A 162 -16.64 -9.44 1.08
C ARG A 162 -16.09 -9.25 2.50
N MET A 163 -15.17 -8.29 2.67
CA MET A 163 -14.52 -8.05 3.96
C MET A 163 -15.39 -7.23 4.94
N SER A 164 -16.13 -6.25 4.43
CA SER A 164 -17.01 -5.33 5.20
C SER A 164 -18.12 -4.73 4.32
N PRO A 165 -19.16 -4.12 4.92
CA PRO A 165 -20.12 -3.26 4.22
C PRO A 165 -19.44 -2.09 3.48
N ALA A 166 -20.12 -1.51 2.49
CA ALA A 166 -19.57 -0.40 1.71
C ALA A 166 -19.39 0.83 2.61
N GLY A 167 -18.27 1.54 2.45
CA GLY A 167 -17.94 2.72 3.26
C GLY A 167 -17.63 2.41 4.72
N LYS A 168 -17.43 1.14 5.09
CA LYS A 168 -17.08 0.72 6.45
C LYS A 168 -15.75 0.00 6.48
N GLU A 169 -14.94 0.30 7.48
CA GLU A 169 -13.70 -0.42 7.71
C GLU A 169 -13.96 -1.90 7.99
N SER A 170 -13.06 -2.76 7.53
CA SER A 170 -13.06 -4.16 7.89
C SER A 170 -12.22 -4.43 9.14
N ARG A 171 -12.39 -5.61 9.73
CA ARG A 171 -11.32 -6.19 10.55
C ARG A 171 -10.10 -6.50 9.68
N ALA A 172 -8.94 -6.71 10.29
CA ALA A 172 -7.78 -7.25 9.60
C ALA A 172 -8.02 -8.73 9.23
N TYR A 173 -7.63 -9.12 8.03
CA TYR A 173 -7.64 -10.51 7.55
C TYR A 173 -6.21 -10.95 7.26
N GLU A 174 -5.86 -12.14 7.70
CA GLU A 174 -4.62 -12.80 7.29
C GLU A 174 -4.70 -13.14 5.80
N ILE A 175 -3.62 -12.85 5.07
CA ILE A 175 -3.47 -13.14 3.65
C ILE A 175 -2.46 -14.25 3.47
N GLU A 176 -2.87 -15.28 2.74
CA GLU A 176 -2.03 -16.41 2.39
C GLU A 176 -1.46 -16.27 0.97
N ASN A 177 -0.40 -17.02 0.69
CA ASN A 177 0.23 -17.03 -0.62
C ASN A 177 -0.74 -17.57 -1.68
N GLY A 178 -1.03 -16.74 -2.68
CA GLY A 178 -1.94 -17.05 -3.78
C GLY A 178 -3.38 -16.55 -3.58
N ASP A 179 -3.65 -15.84 -2.49
CA ASP A 179 -4.96 -15.22 -2.28
C ASP A 179 -5.29 -14.17 -3.36
N VAL A 180 -6.57 -14.11 -3.70
CA VAL A 180 -7.10 -13.17 -4.70
C VAL A 180 -7.84 -12.05 -3.99
N ILE A 181 -7.42 -10.81 -4.24
CA ILE A 181 -8.05 -9.61 -3.70
C ILE A 181 -8.72 -8.85 -4.84
N GLN A 182 -9.96 -8.45 -4.62
CA GLN A 182 -10.70 -7.57 -5.52
C GLN A 182 -11.00 -6.24 -4.82
N LEU A 183 -10.60 -5.14 -5.44
CA LEU A 183 -10.88 -3.77 -5.04
C LEU A 183 -12.03 -3.21 -5.88
N GLY A 184 -13.10 -2.81 -5.21
CA GLY A 184 -14.30 -2.25 -5.82
C GLY A 184 -15.12 -3.24 -6.65
N ILE A 185 -16.22 -2.73 -7.21
CA ILE A 185 -17.12 -3.45 -8.11
C ILE A 185 -17.08 -2.80 -9.49
N THR A 186 -17.23 -3.61 -10.54
CA THR A 186 -17.41 -3.08 -11.89
C THR A 186 -18.72 -2.30 -11.95
N TYR A 187 -18.67 -1.03 -12.37
CA TYR A 187 -19.87 -0.25 -12.64
C TYR A 187 -19.87 0.31 -14.06
N GLN A 188 -21.05 0.30 -14.66
CA GLN A 188 -21.32 0.92 -15.96
C GLN A 188 -22.02 2.26 -15.72
N GLY A 189 -21.40 3.34 -16.19
CA GLY A 189 -21.96 4.69 -16.13
C GLY A 189 -23.05 4.92 -17.19
N LYS A 190 -23.64 6.13 -17.16
CA LYS A 190 -24.69 6.52 -18.12
C LYS A 190 -24.18 6.83 -19.54
N GLN A 191 -22.88 7.09 -19.71
CA GLN A 191 -22.25 7.50 -20.98
C GLN A 191 -21.24 6.45 -21.48
N GLU A 192 -21.64 5.16 -21.52
CA GLU A 192 -20.83 4.03 -22.03
C GLU A 192 -19.50 3.74 -21.30
N ASP A 193 -19.08 4.57 -20.35
CA ASP A 193 -17.91 4.31 -19.50
C ASP A 193 -18.14 3.08 -18.60
N ILE A 194 -17.30 2.06 -18.77
CA ILE A 194 -17.25 0.89 -17.89
C ILE A 194 -15.98 0.98 -17.04
N PHE A 195 -16.14 1.11 -15.73
CA PHE A 195 -15.03 1.07 -14.78
C PHE A 195 -14.99 -0.31 -14.13
N LYS A 196 -14.01 -1.12 -14.52
CA LYS A 196 -13.83 -2.49 -14.01
C LYS A 196 -13.21 -2.49 -12.62
N SER A 197 -13.59 -3.47 -11.80
CA SER A 197 -12.91 -3.78 -10.54
C SER A 197 -11.43 -4.10 -10.77
N VAL A 198 -10.60 -3.82 -9.77
CA VAL A 198 -9.18 -4.20 -9.79
C VAL A 198 -9.07 -5.53 -9.08
N VAL A 199 -8.66 -6.57 -9.78
CA VAL A 199 -8.47 -7.90 -9.21
C VAL A 199 -6.99 -8.26 -9.29
N MET A 200 -6.44 -8.67 -8.16
CA MET A 200 -5.02 -8.95 -8.00
C MET A 200 -4.80 -10.25 -7.22
N LYS A 201 -3.75 -10.97 -7.58
CA LYS A 201 -3.29 -12.14 -6.84
C LYS A 201 -2.01 -11.77 -6.09
N ILE A 202 -1.98 -12.06 -4.79
CA ILE A 202 -0.84 -11.75 -3.91
C ILE A 202 -0.03 -13.02 -3.69
N PHE A 203 1.26 -12.94 -3.97
CA PHE A 203 2.23 -13.95 -3.58
C PHE A 203 3.16 -13.39 -2.52
N VAL A 204 3.43 -14.17 -1.48
CA VAL A 204 4.25 -13.78 -0.33
C VAL A 204 5.43 -14.73 -0.26
N THR A 205 6.65 -14.20 -0.33
CA THR A 205 7.89 -14.95 -0.08
C THR A 205 8.60 -14.36 1.12
N VAL A 206 8.84 -15.17 2.15
CA VAL A 206 9.59 -14.76 3.34
C VAL A 206 11.06 -15.09 3.14
N GLN A 207 11.93 -14.08 3.24
CA GLN A 207 13.37 -14.25 3.19
C GLN A 207 13.98 -13.94 4.56
N PRO A 208 14.78 -14.84 5.16
CA PRO A 208 15.57 -14.50 6.33
C PRO A 208 16.66 -13.51 5.93
N ASN A 209 16.70 -12.34 6.55
CA ASN A 209 17.87 -11.47 6.45
C ASN A 209 18.94 -12.09 7.36
N ASN A 210 19.88 -12.82 6.76
CA ASN A 210 21.05 -13.23 7.50
C ASN A 210 21.88 -11.97 7.77
N PRO A 211 22.16 -11.59 9.03
CA PRO A 211 23.13 -10.54 9.28
C PRO A 211 24.43 -10.98 8.62
N SER A 212 24.90 -10.18 7.65
CA SER A 212 26.18 -10.43 6.97
C SER A 212 27.21 -10.85 8.01
N SER A 213 27.78 -12.05 7.86
CA SER A 213 28.79 -12.57 8.77
C SER A 213 29.81 -11.46 9.06
N PRO A 214 30.20 -11.21 10.32
CA PRO A 214 31.25 -10.23 10.60
C PRO A 214 32.47 -10.61 9.75
N ASP A 215 32.94 -9.65 8.96
CA ASP A 215 34.10 -9.82 8.09
C ASP A 215 35.26 -10.34 8.96
N PRO A 216 35.74 -11.58 8.74
CA PRO A 216 36.78 -12.18 9.58
C PRO A 216 38.12 -11.44 9.47
N PHE A 217 38.25 -10.47 8.56
CA PHE A 217 39.48 -9.71 8.33
C PHE A 217 39.47 -8.29 8.86
N ARG A 218 38.43 -7.85 9.59
CA ARG A 218 38.48 -6.54 10.26
C ARG A 218 39.26 -6.62 11.59
N SER A 219 40.54 -6.96 11.49
CA SER A 219 41.48 -6.87 12.61
C SER A 219 41.69 -5.40 12.98
N HIS A 220 41.54 -5.10 14.28
CA HIS A 220 41.93 -3.83 14.90
C HIS A 220 43.31 -3.36 14.42
N LEU A 221 43.36 -2.14 13.89
CA LEU A 221 44.54 -1.27 13.93
C LEU A 221 44.32 -0.22 15.02
#